data_AF-A0A956KQB8-F1
#
_entry.id   AF-A0A956KQB8-F1
#
_cell.length_a   1.000
_cell.length_b   1.000
_cell.length_c   1.000
_cell.angle_alpha   90.00
_cell.angle_beta   90.00
_cell.angle_gamma   90.00
#
_symmetry.space_group_name_H-M   'P 1'
#
loop_
_entity.id
_entity.type
_entity.pdbx_description
1 polymer ?
#
loop_
_entity_poly.entity_id
_entity_poly.type
_entity_poly.pdbx_seq_one_letter_code
_entity_poly.pdbx_strand_id
1 'polypeptide(L)'
;MSEQHERRRALLIGVSTSEGHQHPLATEGALDRVAGFLSGRLGFEVECCLGPNATRDGMLTQLEAWVDRCRADASEACLLYYFGHGGRVHFEDQSGLAGEEHGYLTCRPSGAGFEAVLGLEISARLAPLAGPARSTVVILDCCYSGQVVRQGSRVNPVRRLPAPAWAQATLARDHAVAVDSHPDIIRLVGSSPKTESFLRRQARGQIGELTHALLASLDALGEHWQQTTWDALGHMVRQRVIEAVGEGQWVGLAGPRDQLLFSARRSEPPSTVGFVPDRQHGDRGWVRAGALQGLRVGDLWAVTCPWLDEGETRTKALATARITAVELNRAQLRAEGDVDLRTLGSNAAEPWPRAPRSIVAGRWLETLEGLLAQQMPNAHGALPLSWRWGVVDGPELPHEHARVHAGDRIWMLLQAQEHRARHWYVNLVFVTPSGRAWLL
;
A
#
# COMPACT_ATOMS: atom_id res chain seq x y z
N MET A 1 25.96 -15.17 -25.87
CA MET A 1 24.83 -14.24 -25.67
C MET A 1 25.30 -13.27 -24.60
N SER A 2 25.56 -12.01 -24.95
CA SER A 2 25.99 -11.04 -23.93
C SER A 2 24.85 -10.89 -22.94
N GLU A 3 25.13 -11.05 -21.64
CA GLU A 3 24.27 -10.58 -20.56
C GLU A 3 23.99 -9.10 -20.80
N GLN A 4 22.87 -8.80 -21.47
CA GLN A 4 22.26 -7.49 -21.35
C GLN A 4 21.91 -7.39 -19.88
N HIS A 5 22.79 -6.77 -19.09
CA HIS A 5 22.48 -6.38 -17.73
C HIS A 5 21.12 -5.69 -17.75
N GLU A 6 20.16 -6.26 -17.03
CA GLU A 6 18.80 -5.77 -16.96
C GLU A 6 18.85 -4.34 -16.42
N ARG A 7 18.58 -3.37 -17.29
CA ARG A 7 18.68 -1.95 -16.93
C ARG A 7 17.58 -1.59 -15.94
N ARG A 8 17.96 -0.87 -14.88
CA ARG A 8 17.04 -0.33 -13.88
C ARG A 8 17.16 1.18 -13.85
N ARG A 9 16.03 1.88 -13.92
CA ARG A 9 15.98 3.35 -13.96
C ARG A 9 15.18 3.90 -12.80
N ALA A 10 15.66 4.98 -12.19
CA ALA A 10 14.94 5.67 -11.13
C ALA A 10 14.89 7.17 -11.39
N LEU A 11 13.71 7.76 -11.18
CA LEU A 11 13.51 9.20 -11.11
C LEU A 11 13.17 9.58 -9.67
N LEU A 12 13.98 10.44 -9.07
CA LEU A 12 13.84 10.92 -7.70
C LEU A 12 13.43 12.38 -7.75
N ILE A 13 12.29 12.72 -7.15
CA ILE A 13 11.78 14.08 -7.11
C ILE A 13 11.78 14.57 -5.66
N GLY A 14 12.48 15.66 -5.41
CA GLY A 14 12.55 16.31 -4.10
C GLY A 14 12.09 17.75 -4.16
N VAL A 15 11.12 18.10 -3.30
CA VAL A 15 10.57 19.46 -3.22
C VAL A 15 10.83 20.04 -1.84
N SER A 16 11.91 20.82 -1.74
CA SER A 16 12.26 21.53 -0.52
C SER A 16 11.34 22.74 -0.28
N THR A 17 11.00 23.03 0.97
CA THR A 17 10.28 24.26 1.38
C THR A 17 11.18 25.18 2.18
N SER A 18 11.10 26.48 1.90
CA SER A 18 11.98 27.49 2.51
C SER A 18 11.72 27.72 4.01
N GLU A 19 12.72 28.28 4.67
CA GLU A 19 12.60 28.82 6.03
C GLU A 19 11.52 29.93 6.03
N GLY A 20 10.41 29.69 6.75
CA GLY A 20 9.22 30.56 6.75
C GLY A 20 7.92 29.83 6.47
N HIS A 21 7.97 28.63 5.88
CA HIS A 21 6.82 27.72 5.89
C HIS A 21 6.59 27.15 7.29
N GLN A 22 5.32 26.84 7.62
CA GLN A 22 4.98 26.18 8.89
C GLN A 22 5.73 24.86 9.10
N HIS A 23 6.06 24.17 8.01
CA HIS A 23 6.81 22.91 7.99
C HIS A 23 7.96 22.99 6.98
N PRO A 24 9.11 23.56 7.35
CA PRO A 24 10.28 23.59 6.47
C PRO A 24 10.80 22.17 6.25
N LEU A 25 11.17 21.88 5.01
CA LEU A 25 11.62 20.57 4.56
C LEU A 25 12.83 20.73 3.65
N ALA A 26 13.95 20.16 4.06
CA ALA A 26 15.13 19.99 3.22
C ALA A 26 15.15 18.57 2.65
N THR A 27 15.16 18.44 1.32
CA THR A 27 14.97 17.15 0.64
C THR A 27 16.27 16.55 0.10
N GLU A 28 17.31 17.36 -0.04
CA GLU A 28 18.58 17.01 -0.70
C GLU A 28 19.25 15.83 0.02
N GLY A 29 19.41 15.91 1.35
CA GLY A 29 20.05 14.84 2.12
C GLY A 29 19.29 13.50 2.09
N ALA A 30 17.95 13.53 1.99
CA ALA A 30 17.16 12.32 1.83
C ALA A 30 17.34 11.73 0.42
N LEU A 31 17.26 12.57 -0.62
CA LEU A 31 17.44 12.12 -2.00
C LEU A 31 18.85 11.60 -2.25
N ASP A 32 19.89 12.25 -1.74
CA ASP A 32 21.27 11.77 -1.83
C ASP A 32 21.42 10.37 -1.22
N ARG A 33 20.75 10.13 -0.08
CA ARG A 33 20.77 8.83 0.57
C ARG A 33 20.05 7.76 -0.25
N VAL A 34 18.88 8.09 -0.81
CA VAL A 34 18.11 7.17 -1.67
C VAL A 34 18.89 6.90 -2.96
N ALA A 35 19.40 7.93 -3.62
CA ALA A 35 20.21 7.84 -4.83
C ALA A 35 21.45 6.97 -4.61
N GLY A 36 22.20 7.21 -3.53
CA GLY A 36 23.38 6.42 -3.17
C GLY A 36 23.05 4.95 -2.88
N PHE A 37 21.92 4.67 -2.23
CA PHE A 37 21.47 3.31 -1.99
C PHE A 37 21.04 2.60 -3.29
N LEU A 38 20.21 3.25 -4.10
CA LEU A 38 19.69 2.70 -5.36
C LEU A 38 20.81 2.43 -6.37
N SER A 39 21.72 3.40 -6.57
CA SER A 39 22.85 3.25 -7.50
C SER A 39 23.91 2.28 -6.97
N GLY A 40 24.34 2.46 -5.72
CA GLY A 40 25.45 1.68 -5.15
C GLY A 40 25.10 0.23 -4.83
N ARG A 41 23.84 -0.06 -4.47
CA ARG A 41 23.44 -1.40 -4.02
C ARG A 41 22.47 -2.12 -4.96
N LEU A 42 21.60 -1.39 -5.63
CA LEU A 42 20.55 -1.99 -6.47
C LEU A 42 20.81 -1.82 -7.99
N GLY A 43 21.88 -1.12 -8.36
CA GLY A 43 22.31 -0.95 -9.75
C GLY A 43 21.38 -0.05 -10.58
N PHE A 44 20.67 0.88 -9.95
CA PHE A 44 19.83 1.83 -10.67
C PHE A 44 20.63 2.97 -11.31
N GLU A 45 20.28 3.31 -12.54
CA GLU A 45 20.58 4.61 -13.12
C GLU A 45 19.60 5.64 -12.53
N VAL A 46 20.14 6.60 -11.77
CA VAL A 46 19.35 7.55 -10.99
C VAL A 46 19.36 8.92 -11.65
N GLU A 47 18.17 9.48 -11.86
CA GLU A 47 17.93 10.87 -12.27
C GLU A 47 17.22 11.63 -11.14
N CYS A 48 17.56 12.90 -10.95
CA CYS A 48 16.98 13.73 -9.89
C CYS A 48 16.27 14.97 -10.45
N CYS A 49 15.09 15.27 -9.92
CA CYS A 49 14.35 16.52 -10.09
C CYS A 49 14.39 17.29 -8.76
N LEU A 50 15.19 18.36 -8.69
CA LEU A 50 15.50 19.08 -7.46
C LEU A 50 15.55 20.59 -7.68
N GLY A 51 15.42 21.34 -6.59
CA GLY A 51 15.74 22.77 -6.55
C GLY A 51 14.90 23.61 -7.54
N PRO A 52 15.53 24.42 -8.41
CA PRO A 52 14.80 25.24 -9.40
C PRO A 52 13.98 24.43 -10.41
N ASN A 53 14.33 23.16 -10.65
CA ASN A 53 13.64 22.32 -11.63
C ASN A 53 12.40 21.62 -11.05
N ALA A 54 12.22 21.64 -9.72
CA ALA A 54 11.10 20.98 -9.06
C ALA A 54 9.80 21.80 -9.13
N THR A 55 9.60 22.58 -10.20
CA THR A 55 8.33 23.25 -10.53
C THR A 55 7.35 22.24 -11.10
N ARG A 56 6.07 22.63 -11.23
CA ARG A 56 5.05 21.77 -11.85
C ARG A 56 5.50 21.27 -13.23
N ASP A 57 5.88 22.20 -14.11
CA ASP A 57 6.26 21.86 -15.47
C ASP A 57 7.58 21.09 -15.51
N GLY A 58 8.57 21.46 -14.69
CA GLY A 58 9.83 20.74 -14.61
C GLY A 58 9.67 19.28 -14.16
N MET A 59 8.82 19.04 -13.15
CA MET A 59 8.49 17.68 -12.70
C MET A 59 7.80 16.86 -13.80
N LEU A 60 6.81 17.44 -14.48
CA LEU A 60 6.06 16.72 -15.53
C LEU A 60 6.92 16.44 -16.77
N THR A 61 7.70 17.42 -17.24
CA THR A 61 8.63 17.24 -18.36
C THR A 61 9.69 16.21 -18.04
N GLN A 62 10.26 16.22 -16.82
CA GLN A 62 11.26 15.23 -16.44
C GLN A 62 10.66 13.83 -16.30
N LEU A 63 9.43 13.72 -15.78
CA LEU A 63 8.71 12.46 -15.72
C LEU A 63 8.44 11.88 -17.11
N GLU A 64 7.95 12.70 -18.06
CA GLU A 64 7.71 12.28 -19.45
C GLU A 64 9.01 11.81 -20.11
N ALA A 65 10.08 12.59 -20.01
CA ALA A 65 11.37 12.23 -20.59
C ALA A 65 11.95 10.94 -19.97
N TRP A 66 11.76 10.74 -18.67
CA TRP A 66 12.17 9.53 -17.97
C TRP A 66 11.35 8.31 -18.40
N VAL A 67 10.03 8.45 -18.55
CA VAL A 67 9.14 7.38 -19.08
C VAL A 67 9.59 6.97 -20.48
N ASP A 68 9.88 7.92 -21.36
CA ASP A 68 10.33 7.64 -22.72
C ASP A 68 11.65 6.88 -22.74
N ARG A 69 12.62 7.24 -21.88
CA ARG A 69 13.87 6.48 -21.72
C ARG A 69 13.62 5.06 -21.22
N CYS A 70 12.80 4.89 -20.18
CA CYS A 70 12.44 3.59 -19.65
C CYS A 70 11.85 2.65 -20.72
N ARG A 71 11.04 3.21 -21.63
CA ARG A 71 10.46 2.47 -22.76
C ARG A 71 11.50 2.14 -23.83
N ALA A 72 12.33 3.11 -24.21
CA ALA A 72 13.35 2.94 -25.25
C ALA A 72 14.40 1.88 -24.87
N ASP A 73 14.78 1.83 -23.60
CA ASP A 73 15.82 0.92 -23.09
C ASP A 73 15.31 -0.45 -22.67
N ALA A 74 14.00 -0.71 -22.77
CA ALA A 74 13.37 -1.92 -22.24
C ALA A 74 13.78 -2.22 -20.78
N SER A 75 13.77 -1.20 -19.92
CA SER A 75 14.18 -1.34 -18.52
C SER A 75 13.32 -2.37 -17.77
N GLU A 76 13.97 -3.25 -17.01
CA GLU A 76 13.30 -4.30 -16.22
C GLU A 76 12.59 -3.69 -15.00
N ALA A 77 13.18 -2.65 -14.41
CA ALA A 77 12.61 -1.92 -13.28
C ALA A 77 12.63 -0.41 -13.51
N CYS A 78 11.50 0.23 -13.23
CA CYS A 78 11.30 1.66 -13.32
C CYS A 78 10.77 2.17 -11.98
N LEU A 79 11.55 2.99 -11.28
CA LEU A 79 11.18 3.53 -9.96
C LEU A 79 10.96 5.04 -10.02
N LEU A 80 9.76 5.51 -9.68
CA LEU A 80 9.50 6.89 -9.32
C LEU A 80 9.52 7.03 -7.79
N TYR A 81 10.38 7.91 -7.27
CA TYR A 81 10.43 8.25 -5.85
C TYR A 81 10.11 9.74 -5.67
N TYR A 82 9.21 10.07 -4.75
CA TYR A 82 8.89 11.44 -4.37
C TYR A 82 9.09 11.66 -2.86
N PHE A 83 9.79 12.74 -2.51
CA PHE A 83 9.92 13.24 -1.14
C PHE A 83 9.59 14.74 -1.09
N GLY A 84 8.58 15.10 -0.31
CA GLY A 84 8.05 16.46 -0.30
C GLY A 84 6.74 16.55 0.48
N HIS A 85 6.06 17.68 0.35
CA HIS A 85 4.70 17.82 0.88
C HIS A 85 3.67 17.25 -0.10
N GLY A 86 2.60 16.70 0.44
CA GLY A 86 1.45 16.23 -0.31
C GLY A 86 0.17 16.73 0.35
N GLY A 87 -0.92 16.71 -0.39
CA GLY A 87 -2.20 17.18 0.14
C GLY A 87 -3.39 16.68 -0.65
N ARG A 88 -4.55 17.19 -0.25
CA ARG A 88 -5.83 16.93 -0.87
C ARG A 88 -6.49 18.22 -1.32
N VAL A 89 -7.06 18.19 -2.52
CA VAL A 89 -7.78 19.32 -3.08
C VAL A 89 -9.16 18.88 -3.55
N HIS A 90 -10.17 19.69 -3.29
CA HIS A 90 -11.50 19.58 -3.85
C HIS A 90 -11.75 20.84 -4.67
N PHE A 91 -12.05 20.67 -5.96
CA PHE A 91 -12.31 21.78 -6.85
C PHE A 91 -13.80 22.13 -6.87
N GLU A 92 -14.16 23.31 -6.35
CA GLU A 92 -15.55 23.70 -6.09
C GLU A 92 -16.38 23.95 -7.36
N ASP A 93 -15.71 24.28 -8.45
CA ASP A 93 -16.30 24.56 -9.77
C ASP A 93 -16.44 23.29 -10.64
N GLN A 94 -16.07 22.12 -10.11
CA GLN A 94 -16.22 20.83 -10.78
C GLN A 94 -17.44 20.08 -10.22
N SER A 95 -18.33 19.63 -11.11
CA SER A 95 -19.53 18.85 -10.75
C SER A 95 -19.40 17.38 -11.19
N GLY A 96 -20.05 16.45 -10.48
CA GLY A 96 -19.99 15.01 -10.78
C GLY A 96 -18.73 14.31 -10.22
N LEU A 97 -18.25 13.26 -10.90
CA LEU A 97 -16.99 12.57 -10.56
C LEU A 97 -15.77 13.53 -10.61
N ALA A 98 -15.89 14.64 -11.32
CA ALA A 98 -14.90 15.72 -11.34
C ALA A 98 -14.84 16.53 -10.04
N GLY A 99 -15.90 16.50 -9.22
CA GLY A 99 -15.96 17.14 -7.90
C GLY A 99 -15.40 16.27 -6.78
N GLU A 100 -14.66 15.20 -7.11
CA GLU A 100 -14.00 14.36 -6.12
C GLU A 100 -12.80 15.06 -5.47
N GLU A 101 -12.32 14.49 -4.38
CA GLU A 101 -11.09 14.94 -3.75
C GLU A 101 -9.91 14.32 -4.48
N HIS A 102 -8.97 15.16 -4.90
CA HIS A 102 -7.77 14.73 -5.59
C HIS A 102 -6.56 14.81 -4.65
N GLY A 103 -5.80 13.71 -4.58
CA GLY A 103 -4.46 13.74 -4.02
C GLY A 103 -3.51 14.52 -4.93
N TYR A 104 -2.61 15.32 -4.35
CA TYR A 104 -1.60 16.06 -5.10
C TYR A 104 -0.24 16.03 -4.42
N LEU A 105 0.80 16.15 -5.23
CA LEU A 105 2.18 16.38 -4.82
C LEU A 105 2.47 17.88 -4.94
N THR A 106 3.04 18.48 -3.90
CA THR A 106 3.49 19.87 -4.00
C THR A 106 4.66 19.99 -4.96
N CYS A 107 4.81 21.17 -5.55
CA CYS A 107 5.96 21.55 -6.34
C CYS A 107 6.45 22.93 -5.89
N ARG A 108 7.64 23.32 -6.36
CA ARG A 108 8.14 24.67 -6.18
C ARG A 108 7.22 25.63 -6.92
N PRO A 109 6.66 26.66 -6.25
CA PRO A 109 5.79 27.62 -6.90
C PRO A 109 6.57 28.42 -7.95
N SER A 110 5.97 28.60 -9.13
CA SER A 110 6.48 29.43 -10.22
C SER A 110 5.78 30.79 -10.30
N GLY A 111 4.60 30.92 -9.67
CA GLY A 111 3.89 32.19 -9.55
C GLY A 111 2.91 32.23 -8.36
N ALA A 112 1.91 33.10 -8.48
CA ALA A 112 0.83 33.20 -7.50
C ALA A 112 -0.28 32.19 -7.85
N GLY A 113 -0.66 31.37 -6.88
CA GLY A 113 -1.81 30.47 -7.01
C GLY A 113 -1.57 29.07 -6.46
N PHE A 114 -2.51 28.17 -6.77
CA PHE A 114 -2.35 26.74 -6.48
C PHE A 114 -1.57 26.07 -7.62
N GLU A 115 -0.36 25.63 -7.29
CA GLU A 115 0.48 24.82 -8.15
C GLU A 115 0.78 23.49 -7.46
N ALA A 116 0.49 22.40 -8.16
CA ALA A 116 0.72 21.04 -7.71
C ALA A 116 0.70 20.09 -8.90
N VAL A 117 1.13 18.86 -8.68
CA VAL A 117 0.96 17.75 -9.63
C VAL A 117 -0.11 16.81 -9.07
N LEU A 118 -1.21 16.60 -9.79
CA LEU A 118 -2.28 15.72 -9.33
C LEU A 118 -1.86 14.25 -9.43
N GLY A 119 -2.38 13.41 -8.53
CA GLY A 119 -2.13 11.96 -8.53
C GLY A 119 -2.51 11.29 -9.85
N LEU A 120 -3.62 11.71 -10.45
CA LEU A 120 -4.08 11.23 -11.76
C LEU A 120 -3.08 11.58 -12.88
N GLU A 121 -2.38 12.72 -12.80
CA GLU A 121 -1.38 13.10 -13.81
C GLU A 121 -0.16 12.19 -13.77
N ILE A 122 0.24 11.80 -12.56
CA ILE A 122 1.30 10.81 -12.34
C ILE A 122 0.84 9.45 -12.89
N SER A 123 -0.39 9.03 -12.56
CA SER A 123 -0.94 7.76 -13.03
C SER A 123 -1.04 7.69 -14.54
N ALA A 124 -1.55 8.73 -15.21
CA ALA A 124 -1.65 8.80 -16.66
C ALA A 124 -0.27 8.72 -17.35
N ARG A 125 0.73 9.43 -16.82
CA ARG A 125 2.10 9.43 -17.37
C ARG A 125 2.85 8.12 -17.13
N LEU A 126 2.53 7.41 -16.05
CA LEU A 126 3.13 6.10 -15.77
C LEU A 126 2.40 4.94 -16.46
N ALA A 127 1.18 5.14 -16.98
CA ALA A 127 0.42 4.09 -17.65
C ALA A 127 1.19 3.40 -18.81
N PRO A 128 1.99 4.10 -19.64
CA PRO A 128 2.83 3.45 -20.65
C PRO A 128 3.91 2.51 -20.09
N LEU A 129 4.22 2.63 -18.80
CA LEU A 129 5.13 1.74 -18.09
C LEU A 129 4.42 0.56 -17.42
N ALA A 130 3.09 0.54 -17.39
CA ALA A 130 2.37 -0.55 -16.78
C ALA A 130 2.39 -1.82 -17.65
N GLY A 131 2.46 -2.98 -17.01
CA GLY A 131 2.35 -4.28 -17.68
C GLY A 131 3.25 -5.35 -17.05
N PRO A 132 3.04 -6.62 -17.43
CA PRO A 132 3.69 -7.77 -16.78
C PRO A 132 5.19 -7.90 -17.11
N ALA A 133 5.68 -7.19 -18.14
CA ALA A 133 7.05 -7.30 -18.61
C ALA A 133 8.07 -6.48 -17.80
N ARG A 134 7.62 -5.68 -16.82
CA ARG A 134 8.50 -4.85 -16.00
C ARG A 134 7.96 -4.63 -14.58
N SER A 135 8.84 -4.19 -13.68
CA SER A 135 8.48 -3.71 -12.36
C SER A 135 8.40 -2.19 -12.37
N THR A 136 7.18 -1.65 -12.40
CA THR A 136 6.96 -0.19 -12.29
C THR A 136 6.53 0.14 -10.87
N VAL A 137 7.35 0.93 -10.20
CA VAL A 137 7.25 1.21 -8.76
C VAL A 137 7.12 2.70 -8.54
N VAL A 138 6.20 3.09 -7.66
CA VAL A 138 6.04 4.46 -7.18
C VAL A 138 6.16 4.46 -5.67
N ILE A 139 7.07 5.25 -5.15
CA ILE A 139 7.25 5.47 -3.72
C ILE A 139 6.94 6.93 -3.41
N LEU A 140 5.93 7.19 -2.59
CA LEU A 140 5.54 8.54 -2.20
C LEU A 140 5.74 8.72 -0.69
N ASP A 141 6.81 9.42 -0.32
CA ASP A 141 7.07 9.80 1.07
C ASP A 141 6.62 11.25 1.30
N CYS A 142 5.30 11.40 1.39
CA CYS A 142 4.64 12.67 1.65
C CYS A 142 3.31 12.45 2.39
N CYS A 143 2.78 13.50 3.02
CA CYS A 143 1.48 13.47 3.69
C CYS A 143 0.35 13.22 2.68
N TYR A 144 -0.70 12.52 3.12
CA TYR A 144 -1.90 12.18 2.33
C TYR A 144 -1.63 11.38 1.03
N SER A 145 -0.42 10.85 0.86
CA SER A 145 -0.03 10.00 -0.29
C SER A 145 -0.92 8.78 -0.46
N GLY A 146 -1.55 8.28 0.61
CA GLY A 146 -2.55 7.22 0.57
C GLY A 146 -3.74 7.50 -0.36
N GLN A 147 -4.12 8.77 -0.57
CA GLN A 147 -5.19 9.12 -1.52
C GLN A 147 -4.73 9.22 -2.97
N VAL A 148 -3.44 9.39 -3.23
CA VAL A 148 -2.86 9.20 -4.58
C VAL A 148 -2.93 7.72 -5.02
N VAL A 149 -3.36 6.83 -4.10
CA VAL A 149 -3.47 5.38 -4.33
C VAL A 149 -4.90 4.86 -4.09
N ARG A 150 -5.65 5.43 -3.15
CA ARG A 150 -7.01 4.98 -2.76
C ARG A 150 -7.92 6.16 -2.38
N GLN A 151 -9.01 6.35 -3.11
CA GLN A 151 -10.11 7.23 -2.70
C GLN A 151 -10.81 6.68 -1.44
N GLY A 152 -11.30 7.54 -0.54
CA GLY A 152 -12.27 7.09 0.47
C GLY A 152 -12.15 7.57 1.93
N SER A 153 -11.57 8.73 2.24
CA SER A 153 -11.67 9.23 3.63
C SER A 153 -11.81 10.74 3.77
N ARG A 154 -12.77 11.21 4.57
CA ARG A 154 -13.10 12.63 4.81
C ARG A 154 -12.53 13.15 6.14
N VAL A 155 -11.20 13.23 6.27
CA VAL A 155 -10.54 13.85 7.44
C VAL A 155 -9.69 15.04 7.01
N ASN A 156 -9.67 16.09 7.85
CA ASN A 156 -9.07 17.43 7.68
C ASN A 156 -7.61 17.50 7.18
N PRO A 157 -7.17 18.66 6.62
CA PRO A 157 -7.96 19.65 5.87
C PRO A 157 -7.85 19.40 4.35
N VAL A 158 -9.00 19.28 3.70
CA VAL A 158 -9.08 19.27 2.23
C VAL A 158 -9.07 20.71 1.77
N ARG A 159 -8.13 21.08 0.91
CA ARG A 159 -8.10 22.42 0.33
C ARG A 159 -9.28 22.55 -0.63
N ARG A 160 -10.12 23.57 -0.45
CA ARG A 160 -11.22 23.87 -1.36
C ARG A 160 -10.90 25.15 -2.12
N LEU A 161 -10.92 25.08 -3.44
CA LEU A 161 -10.68 26.22 -4.31
C LEU A 161 -11.28 25.98 -5.70
N PRO A 162 -11.47 27.01 -6.53
CA PRO A 162 -11.74 26.83 -7.95
C PRO A 162 -10.58 26.09 -8.65
N ALA A 163 -10.89 25.21 -9.61
CA ALA A 163 -9.89 24.54 -10.42
C ALA A 163 -9.14 25.57 -11.28
N PRO A 164 -7.81 25.65 -11.20
CA PRO A 164 -7.03 26.43 -12.16
C PRO A 164 -7.20 25.83 -13.56
N ALA A 165 -7.00 26.65 -14.61
CA ALA A 165 -7.21 26.25 -16.01
C ALA A 165 -6.46 24.95 -16.39
N TRP A 166 -5.25 24.74 -15.85
CA TRP A 166 -4.49 23.51 -16.07
C TRP A 166 -5.20 22.29 -15.48
N ALA A 167 -5.79 22.41 -14.28
CA ALA A 167 -6.47 21.30 -13.61
C ALA A 167 -7.78 20.97 -14.34
N GLN A 168 -8.52 21.99 -14.77
CA GLN A 168 -9.72 21.80 -15.60
C GLN A 168 -9.39 21.05 -16.90
N ALA A 169 -8.32 21.46 -17.59
CA ALA A 169 -7.87 20.80 -18.82
C ALA A 169 -7.47 19.34 -18.60
N THR A 170 -6.77 19.06 -17.49
CA THR A 170 -6.38 17.71 -17.09
C THR A 170 -7.59 16.84 -16.78
N LEU A 171 -8.51 17.31 -15.91
CA LEU A 171 -9.70 16.57 -15.51
C LEU A 171 -10.59 16.26 -16.73
N ALA A 172 -10.78 17.25 -17.63
CA ALA A 172 -11.56 17.07 -18.84
C ALA A 172 -11.00 15.99 -19.79
N ARG A 173 -9.68 15.77 -19.81
CA ARG A 173 -9.02 14.74 -20.63
C ARG A 173 -9.08 13.36 -20.00
N ASP A 174 -8.88 13.29 -18.68
CA ASP A 174 -8.56 12.03 -17.99
C ASP A 174 -9.77 11.37 -17.31
N HIS A 175 -10.99 11.90 -17.47
CA HIS A 175 -12.23 11.28 -16.96
C HIS A 175 -12.45 9.82 -17.41
N ALA A 176 -11.83 9.39 -18.52
CA ALA A 176 -11.92 8.00 -19.01
C ALA A 176 -10.96 7.03 -18.29
N VAL A 177 -9.93 7.53 -17.60
CA VAL A 177 -8.90 6.72 -16.92
C VAL A 177 -9.09 6.84 -15.40
N ALA A 178 -10.34 6.76 -14.94
CA ALA A 178 -10.79 6.95 -13.56
C ALA A 178 -10.32 5.84 -12.58
N VAL A 179 -9.08 5.39 -12.70
CA VAL A 179 -8.42 4.60 -11.68
C VAL A 179 -7.21 5.41 -11.22
N ASP A 180 -7.32 5.99 -10.02
CA ASP A 180 -6.24 6.74 -9.37
C ASP A 180 -4.93 5.92 -9.26
N SER A 181 -4.98 4.60 -9.48
CA SER A 181 -3.82 3.75 -9.65
C SER A 181 -4.01 2.63 -10.68
N HIS A 182 -3.04 2.47 -11.59
CA HIS A 182 -3.02 1.31 -12.49
C HIS A 182 -2.73 0.03 -11.69
N PRO A 183 -3.46 -1.08 -11.91
CA PRO A 183 -3.32 -2.31 -11.10
C PRO A 183 -1.94 -2.97 -11.19
N ASP A 184 -1.22 -2.79 -12.29
CA ASP A 184 0.15 -3.29 -12.49
C ASP A 184 1.26 -2.36 -11.99
N ILE A 185 0.93 -1.24 -11.33
CA ILE A 185 1.95 -0.35 -10.74
C ILE A 185 1.98 -0.57 -9.24
N ILE A 186 3.17 -0.90 -8.72
CA ILE A 186 3.42 -1.03 -7.29
C ILE A 186 3.46 0.37 -6.68
N ARG A 187 2.68 0.61 -5.63
CA ARG A 187 2.67 1.89 -4.91
C ARG A 187 2.92 1.68 -3.43
N LEU A 188 4.05 2.20 -2.95
CA LEU A 188 4.40 2.23 -1.53
C LEU A 188 4.28 3.67 -1.03
N VAL A 189 3.39 3.92 -0.09
CA VAL A 189 3.03 5.29 0.31
C VAL A 189 3.14 5.50 1.81
N GLY A 190 3.63 6.68 2.19
CA GLY A 190 4.04 6.98 3.55
C GLY A 190 2.89 7.16 4.52
N SER A 191 1.70 7.55 4.03
CA SER A 191 0.57 7.82 4.91
C SER A 191 -0.71 7.11 4.47
N SER A 192 -1.57 6.78 5.44
CA SER A 192 -2.97 6.53 5.12
C SER A 192 -3.65 7.82 4.63
N PRO A 193 -4.82 7.72 3.99
CA PRO A 193 -5.68 8.88 3.72
C PRO A 193 -6.02 9.76 4.94
N LYS A 194 -5.79 9.27 6.17
CA LYS A 194 -6.23 9.89 7.42
C LYS A 194 -5.11 10.56 8.24
N THR A 195 -3.84 10.37 7.86
CA THR A 195 -2.70 10.72 8.73
C THR A 195 -1.60 11.43 7.96
N GLU A 196 -0.79 12.20 8.69
CA GLU A 196 0.42 12.84 8.18
C GLU A 196 1.58 11.83 8.09
N SER A 197 2.59 12.14 7.27
CA SER A 197 3.86 11.42 7.22
C SER A 197 4.85 12.11 8.17
N PHE A 198 5.61 11.33 8.92
CA PHE A 198 6.52 11.84 9.95
C PHE A 198 7.94 12.02 9.38
N LEU A 199 8.62 13.05 9.89
CA LEU A 199 10.00 13.36 9.55
C LEU A 199 10.93 12.97 10.68
N ARG A 200 12.05 12.34 10.32
CA ARG A 200 13.19 12.10 11.20
C ARG A 200 14.26 13.15 10.96
N ARG A 201 14.79 13.74 12.03
CA ARG A 201 16.02 14.54 11.97
C ARG A 201 17.24 13.63 12.10
N GLN A 202 18.24 13.86 11.26
CA GLN A 202 19.52 13.15 11.24
C GLN A 202 20.67 14.14 11.08
N ALA A 203 21.90 13.68 11.29
CA ALA A 203 23.10 14.51 11.15
C ALA A 203 23.25 15.14 9.75
N ARG A 204 22.68 14.50 8.71
CA ARG A 204 22.71 14.96 7.30
C ARG A 204 21.40 15.61 6.83
N GLY A 205 20.54 16.05 7.74
CA GLY A 205 19.29 16.72 7.40
C GLY A 205 18.04 15.93 7.81
N GLN A 206 16.97 16.03 7.03
CA GLN A 206 15.70 15.37 7.28
C GLN A 206 15.52 14.16 6.36
N ILE A 207 14.78 13.16 6.83
CA ILE A 207 14.34 12.01 6.03
C ILE A 207 12.95 11.61 6.50
N GLY A 208 12.06 11.21 5.60
CA GLY A 208 10.77 10.66 6.02
C GLY A 208 10.93 9.29 6.68
N GLU A 209 10.05 8.98 7.64
CA GLU A 209 10.08 7.69 8.33
C GLU A 209 9.81 6.52 7.38
N LEU A 210 9.00 6.72 6.33
CA LEU A 210 8.83 5.72 5.27
C LEU A 210 10.18 5.44 4.59
N THR A 211 10.85 6.47 4.10
CA THR A 211 12.14 6.32 3.41
C THR A 211 13.17 5.67 4.32
N HIS A 212 13.25 6.12 5.58
CA HIS A 212 14.18 5.53 6.54
C HIS A 212 13.90 4.04 6.78
N ALA A 213 12.65 3.68 7.03
CA ALA A 213 12.22 2.30 7.24
C ALA A 213 12.43 1.43 5.98
N LEU A 214 12.20 1.98 4.79
CA LEU A 214 12.43 1.29 3.53
C LEU A 214 13.90 0.95 3.34
N LEU A 215 14.80 1.92 3.46
CA LEU A 215 16.23 1.70 3.30
C LEU A 215 16.76 0.70 4.34
N ALA A 216 16.31 0.82 5.60
CA ALA A 216 16.67 -0.13 6.65
C ALA A 216 16.11 -1.55 6.40
N SER A 217 14.95 -1.66 5.75
CA SER A 217 14.37 -2.95 5.38
C SER A 217 15.14 -3.60 4.24
N LEU A 218 15.48 -2.85 3.21
CA LEU A 218 16.28 -3.33 2.08
C LEU A 218 17.71 -3.72 2.53
N ASP A 219 18.32 -2.94 3.42
CA ASP A 219 19.64 -3.25 3.97
C ASP A 219 19.63 -4.57 4.76
N ALA A 220 18.59 -4.77 5.59
CA ALA A 220 18.40 -6.00 6.37
C ALA A 220 18.15 -7.24 5.51
N LEU A 221 17.63 -7.09 4.29
CA LEU A 221 17.47 -8.20 3.35
C LEU A 221 18.81 -8.67 2.77
N GLY A 222 19.88 -7.86 2.84
CA GLY A 222 21.20 -8.28 2.38
C GLY A 222 21.18 -8.60 0.88
N GLU A 223 21.71 -9.77 0.53
CA GLU A 223 21.71 -10.32 -0.83
C GLU A 223 20.36 -10.95 -1.24
N HIS A 224 19.44 -11.14 -0.29
CA HIS A 224 18.14 -11.80 -0.54
C HIS A 224 17.06 -10.86 -1.07
N TRP A 225 17.38 -9.59 -1.33
CA TRP A 225 16.38 -8.61 -1.76
C TRP A 225 15.70 -9.01 -3.09
N GLN A 226 16.43 -9.64 -4.02
CA GLN A 226 15.87 -10.11 -5.31
C GLN A 226 14.90 -11.29 -5.17
N GLN A 227 14.99 -12.01 -4.05
CA GLN A 227 14.12 -13.14 -3.72
C GLN A 227 12.95 -12.71 -2.84
N THR A 228 12.83 -11.42 -2.54
CA THR A 228 11.80 -10.87 -1.67
C THR A 228 10.65 -10.32 -2.51
N THR A 229 9.42 -10.48 -2.05
CA THR A 229 8.25 -9.87 -2.70
C THR A 229 7.98 -8.47 -2.17
N TRP A 230 7.25 -7.66 -2.93
CA TRP A 230 6.73 -6.37 -2.44
C TRP A 230 5.82 -6.54 -1.22
N ASP A 231 5.10 -7.65 -1.10
CA ASP A 231 4.30 -7.94 0.09
C ASP A 231 5.14 -8.05 1.36
N ALA A 232 6.19 -8.87 1.29
CA ALA A 232 7.10 -9.09 2.41
C ALA A 232 7.82 -7.79 2.81
N LEU A 233 8.37 -7.07 1.83
CA LEU A 233 9.00 -5.76 2.07
C LEU A 233 8.00 -4.75 2.65
N GLY A 234 6.78 -4.69 2.12
CA GLY A 234 5.74 -3.78 2.61
C GLY A 234 5.38 -4.04 4.08
N HIS A 235 5.33 -5.31 4.49
CA HIS A 235 5.18 -5.68 5.90
C HIS A 235 6.37 -5.22 6.75
N MET A 236 7.61 -5.35 6.24
CA MET A 236 8.84 -4.99 6.97
C MET A 236 8.89 -3.49 7.21
N VAL A 237 8.62 -2.72 6.15
CA VAL A 237 8.59 -1.26 6.18
C VAL A 237 7.53 -0.78 7.16
N ARG A 238 6.30 -1.32 7.05
CA ARG A 238 5.19 -0.93 7.93
C ARG A 238 5.49 -1.22 9.40
N GLN A 239 6.08 -2.36 9.72
CA GLN A 239 6.47 -2.69 11.09
C GLN A 239 7.47 -1.66 11.61
N ARG A 240 8.55 -1.38 10.88
CA ARG A 240 9.56 -0.41 11.29
C ARG A 240 8.99 0.99 11.50
N VAL A 241 8.10 1.45 10.63
CA VAL A 241 7.42 2.75 10.80
C VAL A 241 6.60 2.75 12.08
N ILE A 242 5.83 1.69 12.35
CA ILE A 242 4.97 1.64 13.53
C ILE A 242 5.77 1.51 14.82
N GLU A 243 6.89 0.82 14.79
CA GLU A 243 7.82 0.79 15.92
C GLU A 243 8.47 2.16 16.20
N ALA A 244 8.65 2.98 15.15
CA ALA A 244 9.26 4.30 15.27
C ALA A 244 8.27 5.38 15.74
N VAL A 245 7.05 5.41 15.18
CA VAL A 245 6.08 6.50 15.39
C VAL A 245 4.71 6.03 15.85
N GLY A 246 4.56 4.76 16.22
CA GLY A 246 3.27 4.16 16.57
C GLY A 246 2.35 4.07 15.35
N GLU A 247 1.05 4.00 15.60
CA GLU A 247 0.02 3.97 14.56
C GLU A 247 -0.28 5.34 13.94
N GLY A 248 0.51 6.37 14.30
CA GLY A 248 0.39 7.70 13.74
C GLY A 248 0.68 7.75 12.24
N GLN A 249 1.55 6.87 11.74
CA GLN A 249 1.86 6.73 10.31
C GLN A 249 1.55 5.32 9.81
N TRP A 250 0.85 5.25 8.68
CA TRP A 250 0.47 3.97 8.09
C TRP A 250 0.98 3.83 6.67
N VAL A 251 1.89 2.89 6.47
CA VAL A 251 2.45 2.57 5.16
C VAL A 251 1.43 1.79 4.33
N GLY A 252 1.00 2.38 3.22
CA GLY A 252 0.14 1.75 2.23
C GLY A 252 0.94 1.01 1.16
N LEU A 253 0.43 -0.15 0.72
CA LEU A 253 0.93 -0.88 -0.44
C LEU A 253 -0.23 -1.22 -1.37
N ALA A 254 -0.09 -0.92 -2.66
CA ALA A 254 -1.01 -1.32 -3.72
C ALA A 254 -0.24 -1.82 -4.95
N GLY A 255 -0.95 -2.45 -5.88
CA GLY A 255 -0.37 -3.07 -7.08
C GLY A 255 -0.06 -4.57 -6.90
N PRO A 256 0.79 -5.16 -7.77
CA PRO A 256 1.15 -6.59 -7.75
C PRO A 256 2.09 -6.91 -6.58
N ARG A 257 1.51 -7.20 -5.41
CA ARG A 257 2.24 -7.47 -4.15
C ARG A 257 3.07 -8.76 -4.20
N ASP A 258 2.69 -9.69 -5.06
CA ASP A 258 3.34 -10.98 -5.33
C ASP A 258 4.56 -10.85 -6.26
N GLN A 259 4.82 -9.67 -6.81
CA GLN A 259 6.00 -9.40 -7.62
C GLN A 259 7.27 -9.35 -6.75
N LEU A 260 8.36 -9.90 -7.27
CA LEU A 260 9.68 -9.77 -6.66
C LEU A 260 10.18 -8.32 -6.75
N LEU A 261 11.00 -7.91 -5.77
CA LEU A 261 11.52 -6.55 -5.73
C LEU A 261 12.27 -6.22 -7.02
N PHE A 262 11.82 -5.16 -7.69
CA PHE A 262 12.42 -4.63 -8.91
C PHE A 262 12.63 -5.66 -10.04
N SER A 263 11.75 -6.66 -10.14
CA SER A 263 11.76 -7.63 -11.25
C SER A 263 10.34 -7.88 -11.77
N ALA A 264 10.19 -8.22 -13.05
CA ALA A 264 8.92 -8.67 -13.64
C ALA A 264 8.41 -10.00 -13.05
N ARG A 265 9.30 -10.78 -12.42
CA ARG A 265 8.99 -12.09 -11.85
C ARG A 265 8.00 -11.98 -10.71
N ARG A 266 7.02 -12.89 -10.68
CA ARG A 266 6.05 -13.03 -9.59
C ARG A 266 6.26 -14.35 -8.87
N SER A 267 5.98 -14.37 -7.57
CA SER A 267 5.88 -15.58 -6.77
C SER A 267 4.43 -15.99 -6.62
N GLU A 268 4.18 -17.15 -6.02
CA GLU A 268 2.82 -17.44 -5.58
C GLU A 268 2.39 -16.37 -4.56
N PRO A 269 1.14 -15.86 -4.62
CA PRO A 269 0.71 -14.78 -3.75
C PRO A 269 0.93 -15.16 -2.29
N PRO A 270 1.81 -14.44 -1.57
CA PRO A 270 2.06 -14.78 -0.18
C PRO A 270 0.76 -14.58 0.60
N SER A 271 0.27 -15.65 1.25
CA SER A 271 -0.88 -15.57 2.17
C SER A 271 -0.42 -15.09 3.55
N THR A 272 0.52 -14.14 3.55
CA THR A 272 1.16 -13.65 4.75
C THR A 272 0.40 -12.47 5.34
N VAL A 273 0.44 -12.40 6.65
CA VAL A 273 0.05 -11.23 7.43
C VAL A 273 1.28 -10.70 8.16
N GLY A 274 1.22 -9.42 8.55
CA GLY A 274 2.31 -8.83 9.32
C GLY A 274 2.42 -9.52 10.68
N PHE A 275 3.61 -10.00 11.00
CA PHE A 275 4.01 -10.56 12.28
C PHE A 275 4.92 -9.56 13.02
N VAL A 276 4.74 -9.44 14.32
CA VAL A 276 5.57 -8.59 15.18
C VAL A 276 5.96 -9.40 16.42
N PRO A 277 7.26 -9.66 16.66
CA PRO A 277 7.69 -10.37 17.85
C PRO A 277 7.50 -9.51 19.10
N ASP A 278 7.19 -10.15 20.24
CA ASP A 278 7.16 -9.49 21.54
C ASP A 278 8.60 -9.20 21.99
N ARG A 279 8.91 -7.93 22.28
CA ARG A 279 10.27 -7.52 22.69
C ARG A 279 10.66 -8.09 24.05
N GLN A 280 9.70 -8.32 24.94
CA GLN A 280 9.93 -8.78 26.31
C GLN A 280 9.98 -10.30 26.41
N HIS A 281 9.22 -11.01 25.57
CA HIS A 281 9.09 -12.47 25.63
C HIS A 281 9.47 -13.08 24.27
N GLY A 282 10.64 -13.73 24.21
CA GLY A 282 11.16 -14.29 22.96
C GLY A 282 10.26 -15.34 22.31
N ASP A 283 9.49 -16.09 23.10
CA ASP A 283 8.56 -17.11 22.59
C ASP A 283 7.22 -16.55 22.13
N ARG A 284 7.01 -15.22 22.15
CA ARG A 284 5.72 -14.59 21.85
C ARG A 284 5.81 -13.59 20.71
N GLY A 285 4.67 -13.33 20.11
CA GLY A 285 4.47 -12.24 19.17
C GLY A 285 2.99 -12.06 18.87
N TRP A 286 2.68 -11.28 17.85
CA TRP A 286 1.32 -11.10 17.40
C TRP A 286 1.27 -10.91 15.88
N VAL A 287 0.11 -11.24 15.32
CA VAL A 287 -0.20 -11.01 13.90
C VAL A 287 -1.29 -9.97 13.74
N ARG A 288 -1.25 -9.26 12.62
CA ARG A 288 -2.29 -8.31 12.17
C ARG A 288 -3.46 -9.01 11.49
N ALA A 289 -3.96 -10.02 12.16
CA ALA A 289 -5.17 -10.72 11.80
C ALA A 289 -5.82 -11.16 13.12
N GLY A 290 -7.15 -11.07 13.20
CA GLY A 290 -7.92 -11.41 14.39
C GLY A 290 -9.25 -12.06 14.00
N ALA A 291 -10.26 -11.87 14.84
CA ALA A 291 -11.58 -12.44 14.66
C ALA A 291 -12.23 -12.02 13.32
N LEU A 292 -12.01 -10.77 12.86
CA LEU A 292 -12.49 -10.30 11.55
C LEU A 292 -11.89 -11.06 10.37
N GLN A 293 -10.71 -11.65 10.58
CA GLN A 293 -10.03 -12.49 9.59
C GLN A 293 -10.30 -13.98 9.83
N GLY A 294 -11.18 -14.32 10.78
CA GLY A 294 -11.56 -15.68 11.10
C GLY A 294 -10.53 -16.46 11.92
N LEU A 295 -9.57 -15.79 12.57
CA LEU A 295 -8.59 -16.45 13.44
C LEU A 295 -9.25 -16.94 14.72
N ARG A 296 -8.75 -18.07 15.24
CA ARG A 296 -9.24 -18.69 16.48
C ARG A 296 -8.09 -19.04 17.40
N VAL A 297 -8.35 -19.01 18.70
CA VAL A 297 -7.44 -19.59 19.68
C VAL A 297 -7.23 -21.07 19.34
N GLY A 298 -5.98 -21.51 19.34
CA GLY A 298 -5.58 -22.86 18.96
C GLY A 298 -5.14 -23.00 17.51
N ASP A 299 -5.46 -22.05 16.62
CA ASP A 299 -4.98 -22.05 15.23
C ASP A 299 -3.45 -22.11 15.20
N LEU A 300 -2.92 -22.89 14.25
CA LEU A 300 -1.49 -22.98 13.98
C LEU A 300 -1.10 -22.06 12.84
N TRP A 301 0.05 -21.41 13.01
CA TRP A 301 0.62 -20.45 12.08
C TRP A 301 2.12 -20.72 11.93
N ALA A 302 2.66 -20.42 10.76
CA ALA A 302 4.09 -20.42 10.52
C ALA A 302 4.60 -18.99 10.48
N VAL A 303 5.70 -18.71 11.18
CA VAL A 303 6.50 -17.50 10.95
C VAL A 303 7.45 -17.81 9.79
N THR A 304 7.39 -17.02 8.72
CA THR A 304 8.07 -17.35 7.44
C THR A 304 9.23 -16.41 7.15
N CYS A 305 10.25 -16.87 6.43
CA CYS A 305 11.27 -15.95 5.92
C CYS A 305 10.65 -14.93 4.94
N PRO A 306 11.20 -13.70 4.87
CA PRO A 306 10.68 -12.68 3.95
C PRO A 306 11.14 -12.87 2.50
N TRP A 307 12.08 -13.78 2.23
CA TRP A 307 12.57 -14.12 0.90
C TRP A 307 12.23 -15.57 0.51
N LEU A 308 12.31 -15.86 -0.78
CA LEU A 308 12.20 -17.20 -1.35
C LEU A 308 13.58 -17.85 -1.43
N ASP A 309 13.64 -19.16 -1.25
CA ASP A 309 14.84 -19.91 -1.64
C ASP A 309 14.92 -19.97 -3.18
N GLU A 310 16.12 -20.16 -3.72
CA GLU A 310 16.32 -20.18 -5.17
C GLU A 310 15.50 -21.30 -5.83
N GLY A 311 14.72 -20.94 -6.87
CA GLY A 311 13.84 -21.87 -7.57
C GLY A 311 12.51 -22.16 -6.85
N GLU A 312 12.36 -21.73 -5.59
CA GLU A 312 11.12 -21.89 -4.84
C GLU A 312 10.12 -20.79 -5.19
N THR A 313 8.84 -21.17 -5.22
CA THR A 313 7.73 -20.23 -5.42
C THR A 313 7.11 -19.77 -4.11
N ARG A 314 7.58 -20.31 -2.97
CA ARG A 314 7.03 -20.10 -1.63
C ARG A 314 8.11 -19.86 -0.59
N THR A 315 7.78 -19.09 0.44
CA THR A 315 8.66 -18.85 1.59
C THR A 315 8.75 -20.08 2.48
N LYS A 316 9.90 -20.22 3.15
CA LYS A 316 10.16 -21.28 4.14
C LYS A 316 9.59 -20.89 5.51
N ALA A 317 8.97 -21.85 6.19
CA ALA A 317 8.62 -21.71 7.60
C ALA A 317 9.88 -21.75 8.47
N LEU A 318 10.08 -20.72 9.29
CA LEU A 318 11.18 -20.62 10.24
C LEU A 318 10.80 -21.19 11.62
N ALA A 319 9.54 -21.04 12.00
CA ALA A 319 8.97 -21.58 13.24
C ALA A 319 7.48 -21.79 13.07
N THR A 320 6.90 -22.70 13.85
CA THR A 320 5.46 -22.78 14.06
C THR A 320 5.08 -22.08 15.36
N ALA A 321 3.89 -21.48 15.37
CA ALA A 321 3.35 -20.78 16.53
C ALA A 321 1.84 -21.00 16.60
N ARG A 322 1.33 -21.06 17.83
CA ARG A 322 -0.09 -21.24 18.12
C ARG A 322 -0.73 -19.93 18.53
N ILE A 323 -1.93 -19.67 18.04
CA ILE A 323 -2.73 -18.53 18.46
C ILE A 323 -3.21 -18.76 19.90
N THR A 324 -2.84 -17.88 20.82
CA THR A 324 -3.19 -17.98 22.25
C THR A 324 -4.29 -17.02 22.68
N ALA A 325 -4.45 -15.91 21.96
CA ALA A 325 -5.52 -14.95 22.17
C ALA A 325 -5.90 -14.30 20.83
N VAL A 326 -7.18 -13.96 20.68
CA VAL A 326 -7.70 -13.31 19.47
C VAL A 326 -8.47 -12.05 19.88
N GLU A 327 -8.09 -10.93 19.28
CA GLU A 327 -8.79 -9.65 19.32
C GLU A 327 -9.52 -9.44 17.97
N LEU A 328 -10.15 -8.29 17.79
CA LEU A 328 -10.92 -8.00 16.59
C LEU A 328 -10.09 -8.09 15.30
N ASN A 329 -8.91 -7.47 15.27
CA ASN A 329 -8.03 -7.37 14.11
C ASN A 329 -6.58 -7.82 14.41
N ARG A 330 -6.36 -8.46 15.56
CA ARG A 330 -5.06 -8.96 16.03
C ARG A 330 -5.22 -10.30 16.70
N ALA A 331 -4.13 -11.04 16.76
CA ALA A 331 -4.06 -12.26 17.53
C ALA A 331 -2.65 -12.45 18.07
N GLN A 332 -2.56 -12.95 19.30
CA GLN A 332 -1.30 -13.27 19.96
C GLN A 332 -0.87 -14.67 19.56
N LEU A 333 0.42 -14.83 19.33
CA LEU A 333 1.09 -16.07 18.97
C LEU A 333 2.06 -16.48 20.07
N ARG A 334 2.19 -17.78 20.26
CA ARG A 334 3.26 -18.39 21.05
C ARG A 334 3.98 -19.46 20.22
N ALA A 335 5.30 -19.39 20.14
CA ALA A 335 6.12 -20.35 19.44
C ALA A 335 5.87 -21.78 19.96
N GLU A 336 5.93 -22.77 19.07
CA GLU A 336 6.03 -24.16 19.45
C GLU A 336 7.50 -24.55 19.61
N GLY A 337 7.85 -25.12 20.77
CA GLY A 337 9.24 -25.43 21.12
C GLY A 337 10.00 -24.25 21.71
N ASP A 338 11.32 -24.42 21.84
CA ASP A 338 12.24 -23.43 22.41
C ASP A 338 12.85 -22.57 21.31
N VAL A 339 12.01 -21.72 20.70
CA VAL A 339 12.39 -20.81 19.61
C VAL A 339 12.15 -19.37 20.04
N ASP A 340 13.19 -18.53 19.94
CA ASP A 340 13.07 -17.09 20.10
C ASP A 340 12.64 -16.44 18.78
N LEU A 341 11.37 -16.03 18.70
CA LEU A 341 10.79 -15.39 17.53
C LEU A 341 11.45 -14.05 17.20
N ARG A 342 12.12 -13.38 18.15
CA ARG A 342 12.80 -12.11 17.93
C ARG A 342 14.05 -12.28 17.06
N THR A 343 14.68 -13.45 17.09
CA THR A 343 15.92 -13.72 16.37
C THR A 343 15.69 -14.22 14.95
N LEU A 344 14.44 -14.53 14.57
CA LEU A 344 14.10 -15.07 13.26
C LEU A 344 14.26 -14.06 12.11
N GLY A 345 14.34 -12.76 12.41
CA GLY A 345 14.42 -11.71 11.39
C GLY A 345 13.19 -11.64 10.49
N SER A 346 12.07 -12.23 10.92
CA SER A 346 10.82 -12.29 10.17
C SER A 346 9.78 -11.29 10.70
N ASN A 347 8.95 -10.85 9.77
CA ASN A 347 7.83 -9.93 9.95
C ASN A 347 6.57 -10.45 9.24
N ALA A 348 6.56 -11.72 8.86
CA ALA A 348 5.50 -12.37 8.10
C ALA A 348 5.10 -13.68 8.76
N ALA A 349 3.79 -13.93 8.81
CA ALA A 349 3.24 -15.21 9.23
C ALA A 349 2.08 -15.63 8.35
N GLU A 350 1.81 -16.92 8.27
CA GLU A 350 0.73 -17.51 7.49
C GLU A 350 0.08 -18.71 8.21
N PRO A 351 -1.15 -19.12 7.84
CA PRO A 351 -1.79 -20.29 8.42
C PRO A 351 -1.00 -21.61 8.19
N TRP A 352 -1.01 -22.50 9.18
CA TRP A 352 -0.29 -23.78 9.16
C TRP A 352 -1.14 -24.97 9.67
N PRO A 353 -1.04 -26.19 9.09
CA PRO A 353 -0.45 -26.47 7.78
C PRO A 353 -1.22 -25.71 6.68
N ARG A 354 -0.58 -25.52 5.53
CA ARG A 354 -1.17 -24.88 4.34
C ARG A 354 -2.25 -25.77 3.73
N ALA A 355 -3.37 -25.96 4.43
CA ALA A 355 -4.53 -26.67 3.90
C ALA A 355 -5.41 -25.68 3.11
N PRO A 356 -5.93 -26.06 1.93
CA PRO A 356 -6.93 -25.25 1.24
C PRO A 356 -8.16 -25.12 2.14
N ARG A 357 -8.38 -23.93 2.70
CA ARG A 357 -9.56 -23.68 3.53
C ARG A 357 -10.76 -23.46 2.61
N SER A 358 -11.70 -24.41 2.60
CA SER A 358 -13.02 -24.13 2.04
C SER A 358 -13.70 -23.08 2.92
N ILE A 359 -14.01 -21.92 2.37
CA ILE A 359 -14.75 -20.88 3.10
C ILE A 359 -16.23 -21.19 2.96
N VAL A 360 -16.93 -21.19 4.10
CA VAL A 360 -18.39 -21.21 4.14
C VAL A 360 -18.84 -19.78 4.40
N ALA A 361 -19.46 -19.15 3.40
CA ALA A 361 -19.90 -17.75 3.44
C ALA A 361 -20.88 -17.42 4.59
N GLY A 362 -21.59 -18.41 5.14
CA GLY A 362 -22.57 -18.20 6.21
C GLY A 362 -22.02 -17.59 7.50
N ARG A 363 -20.71 -17.73 7.80
CA ARG A 363 -20.13 -17.31 9.09
C ARG A 363 -19.75 -15.82 9.20
N TRP A 364 -19.85 -15.07 8.10
CA TRP A 364 -19.60 -13.63 8.07
C TRP A 364 -20.70 -12.84 8.78
N LEU A 365 -21.95 -13.26 8.56
CA LEU A 365 -23.14 -12.65 9.15
C LEU A 365 -23.15 -12.79 10.67
N GLU A 366 -22.87 -13.99 11.20
CA GLU A 366 -22.81 -14.22 12.66
C GLU A 366 -21.79 -13.30 13.35
N THR A 367 -20.65 -13.04 12.70
CA THR A 367 -19.59 -12.16 13.24
C THR A 367 -20.00 -10.68 13.17
N LEU A 368 -20.62 -10.26 12.06
CA LEU A 368 -21.16 -8.91 11.89
C LEU A 368 -22.32 -8.63 12.85
N GLU A 369 -23.26 -9.57 12.97
CA GLU A 369 -24.40 -9.50 13.90
C GLU A 369 -23.92 -9.46 15.35
N GLY A 370 -22.94 -10.30 15.72
CA GLY A 370 -22.34 -10.27 17.05
C GLY A 370 -21.63 -8.95 17.37
N LEU A 371 -20.90 -8.38 16.41
CA LEU A 371 -20.24 -7.08 16.55
C LEU A 371 -21.24 -5.93 16.67
N LEU A 372 -22.29 -5.94 15.85
CA LEU A 372 -23.35 -4.93 15.87
C LEU A 372 -24.16 -5.01 17.17
N ALA A 373 -24.44 -6.22 17.67
CA ALA A 373 -25.08 -6.43 18.96
C ALA A 373 -24.24 -5.91 20.14
N GLN A 374 -22.90 -6.06 20.08
CA GLN A 374 -21.99 -5.55 21.10
C GLN A 374 -21.80 -4.03 21.06
N GLN A 375 -21.70 -3.44 19.86
CA GLN A 375 -21.39 -2.01 19.68
C GLN A 375 -22.64 -1.12 19.69
N MET A 376 -23.79 -1.65 19.27
CA MET A 376 -25.06 -0.93 19.17
C MET A 376 -26.22 -1.78 19.74
N PRO A 377 -26.29 -1.97 21.07
CA PRO A 377 -27.29 -2.82 21.70
C PRO A 377 -28.76 -2.39 21.44
N ASN A 378 -28.97 -1.15 20.97
CA ASN A 378 -30.28 -0.61 20.61
C ASN A 378 -30.60 -0.67 19.10
N ALA A 379 -29.70 -1.20 18.26
CA ALA A 379 -29.92 -1.35 16.82
C ALA A 379 -30.69 -2.63 16.43
N HIS A 380 -31.06 -3.45 17.42
CA HIS A 380 -31.91 -4.63 17.23
C HIS A 380 -33.30 -4.20 16.73
N GLY A 381 -33.47 -4.26 15.40
CA GLY A 381 -34.72 -3.96 14.71
C GLY A 381 -34.57 -3.10 13.44
N ALA A 382 -33.40 -2.47 13.21
CA ALA A 382 -33.24 -1.44 12.16
C ALA A 382 -32.27 -1.80 11.02
N LEU A 383 -31.91 -3.07 10.82
CA LEU A 383 -31.11 -3.47 9.66
C LEU A 383 -31.91 -4.35 8.70
N PRO A 384 -32.77 -3.76 7.86
CA PRO A 384 -33.32 -4.46 6.71
C PRO A 384 -32.35 -4.27 5.54
N LEU A 385 -31.18 -4.91 5.64
CA LEU A 385 -30.27 -5.09 4.52
C LEU A 385 -30.57 -6.44 3.90
N SER A 386 -31.25 -6.48 2.76
CA SER A 386 -31.12 -7.65 1.89
C SER A 386 -29.82 -7.50 1.11
N TRP A 387 -29.17 -8.62 0.83
CA TRP A 387 -27.96 -8.61 0.04
C TRP A 387 -27.91 -9.83 -0.87
N ARG A 388 -27.17 -9.68 -1.96
CA ARG A 388 -26.93 -10.71 -2.97
C ARG A 388 -25.47 -10.64 -3.35
N TRP A 389 -24.88 -11.75 -3.74
CA TRP A 389 -23.47 -11.77 -4.12
C TRP A 389 -23.20 -12.91 -5.09
N GLY A 390 -22.15 -12.79 -5.88
CA GLY A 390 -21.78 -13.80 -6.86
C GLY A 390 -20.41 -13.56 -7.47
N VAL A 391 -20.00 -14.42 -8.40
CA VAL A 391 -18.77 -14.21 -9.16
C VAL A 391 -19.05 -13.21 -10.30
N VAL A 392 -18.14 -12.27 -10.55
CA VAL A 392 -18.21 -11.35 -11.70
C VAL A 392 -18.19 -12.19 -12.97
N ASP A 393 -19.16 -11.92 -13.87
CA ASP A 393 -19.43 -12.73 -15.07
C ASP A 393 -19.85 -14.19 -14.79
N GLY A 394 -20.18 -14.51 -13.54
CA GLY A 394 -20.66 -15.82 -13.07
C GLY A 394 -22.02 -15.75 -12.38
N PRO A 395 -22.51 -16.88 -11.83
CA PRO A 395 -23.78 -16.93 -11.15
C PRO A 395 -23.74 -16.25 -9.78
N GLU A 396 -24.92 -15.82 -9.32
CA GLU A 396 -25.16 -15.52 -7.91
C GLU A 396 -24.91 -16.77 -7.06
N LEU A 397 -24.28 -16.58 -5.91
CA LEU A 397 -23.89 -17.64 -5.00
C LEU A 397 -24.86 -17.71 -3.80
N PRO A 398 -25.17 -18.92 -3.29
CA PRO A 398 -25.98 -19.07 -2.10
C PRO A 398 -25.28 -18.46 -0.87
N HIS A 399 -26.04 -17.92 0.09
CA HIS A 399 -25.49 -17.35 1.32
C HIS A 399 -24.73 -18.38 2.18
N GLU A 400 -25.11 -19.65 2.06
CA GLU A 400 -24.50 -20.75 2.80
C GLU A 400 -23.79 -21.69 1.83
N HIS A 401 -22.64 -22.20 2.25
CA HIS A 401 -21.89 -23.26 1.55
C HIS A 401 -21.48 -22.94 0.10
N ALA A 402 -21.56 -21.69 -0.34
CA ALA A 402 -20.97 -21.27 -1.61
C ALA A 402 -19.48 -21.59 -1.64
N ARG A 403 -19.03 -22.15 -2.77
CA ARG A 403 -17.62 -22.36 -3.07
C ARG A 403 -17.15 -21.25 -3.98
N VAL A 404 -16.04 -20.63 -3.62
CA VAL A 404 -15.33 -19.65 -4.43
C VAL A 404 -13.89 -20.11 -4.63
N HIS A 405 -13.36 -19.91 -5.83
CA HIS A 405 -12.01 -20.28 -6.21
C HIS A 405 -11.05 -19.11 -6.01
N ALA A 406 -9.76 -19.44 -5.86
CA ALA A 406 -8.75 -18.42 -5.66
C ALA A 406 -8.59 -17.63 -6.96
N GLY A 407 -8.73 -16.31 -6.90
CA GLY A 407 -8.72 -15.44 -8.07
C GLY A 407 -10.10 -15.06 -8.61
N ASP A 408 -11.19 -15.66 -8.09
CA ASP A 408 -12.54 -15.24 -8.44
C ASP A 408 -12.75 -13.77 -8.04
N ARG A 409 -13.25 -12.98 -9.00
CA ARG A 409 -13.73 -11.62 -8.73
C ARG A 409 -15.17 -11.73 -8.23
N ILE A 410 -15.50 -11.10 -7.11
CA ILE A 410 -16.83 -11.20 -6.50
C ILE A 410 -17.56 -9.85 -6.60
N TRP A 411 -18.85 -9.89 -6.92
CA TRP A 411 -19.75 -8.75 -6.75
C TRP A 411 -20.63 -8.95 -5.52
N MET A 412 -20.98 -7.86 -4.85
CA MET A 412 -21.96 -7.85 -3.76
C MET A 412 -22.90 -6.67 -3.93
N LEU A 413 -24.20 -6.96 -3.91
CA LEU A 413 -25.26 -5.98 -3.93
C LEU A 413 -25.86 -5.89 -2.53
N LEU A 414 -25.85 -4.68 -1.95
CA LEU A 414 -26.50 -4.37 -0.68
C LEU A 414 -27.73 -3.53 -0.95
N GLN A 415 -28.87 -3.91 -0.38
CA GLN A 415 -30.13 -3.20 -0.54
C GLN A 415 -30.73 -2.92 0.84
N ALA A 416 -30.77 -1.64 1.22
CA ALA A 416 -31.41 -1.18 2.44
C ALA A 416 -32.89 -0.87 2.19
N GLN A 417 -33.80 -1.22 3.11
CA GLN A 417 -35.23 -0.87 2.98
C GLN A 417 -35.57 0.59 3.33
N GLU A 418 -34.68 1.39 3.93
CA GLU A 418 -34.97 2.78 4.29
C GLU A 418 -34.26 3.84 3.42
N HIS A 419 -35.04 4.77 2.86
CA HIS A 419 -34.58 5.94 2.09
C HIS A 419 -33.87 7.04 2.91
N ARG A 420 -33.74 6.90 4.25
CA ARG A 420 -33.32 7.99 5.13
C ARG A 420 -31.83 8.03 5.48
N ALA A 421 -31.12 6.93 5.35
CA ALA A 421 -29.67 6.92 5.53
C ALA A 421 -28.99 7.45 4.27
N ARG A 422 -28.61 8.74 4.28
CA ARG A 422 -28.00 9.41 3.12
C ARG A 422 -26.62 8.84 2.76
N HIS A 423 -25.87 8.25 3.71
CA HIS A 423 -24.59 7.59 3.45
C HIS A 423 -24.41 6.36 4.36
N TRP A 424 -23.92 5.27 3.78
CA TRP A 424 -23.52 4.05 4.48
C TRP A 424 -22.01 3.87 4.33
N TYR A 425 -21.35 3.34 5.36
CA TYR A 425 -19.98 2.83 5.26
C TYR A 425 -20.04 1.33 5.40
N VAL A 426 -19.84 0.62 4.29
CA VAL A 426 -19.78 -0.83 4.26
C VAL A 426 -18.30 -1.18 4.22
N ASN A 427 -17.83 -1.84 5.27
CA ASN A 427 -16.54 -2.50 5.27
C ASN A 427 -16.76 -3.90 4.71
N LEU A 428 -16.46 -4.10 3.43
CA LEU A 428 -16.55 -5.41 2.80
C LEU A 428 -15.31 -6.20 3.20
N VAL A 429 -15.43 -7.36 3.83
CA VAL A 429 -14.26 -8.19 4.14
C VAL A 429 -14.29 -9.42 3.23
N PHE A 430 -13.53 -9.37 2.13
CA PHE A 430 -13.37 -10.50 1.22
C PHE A 430 -12.29 -11.46 1.73
N VAL A 431 -12.62 -12.70 2.04
CA VAL A 431 -11.60 -13.72 2.38
C VAL A 431 -11.28 -14.58 1.17
N THR A 432 -10.02 -14.57 0.74
CA THR A 432 -9.53 -15.46 -0.33
C THR A 432 -9.62 -16.91 0.12
N PRO A 433 -9.72 -17.91 -0.78
CA PRO A 433 -9.71 -19.33 -0.41
C PRO A 433 -8.48 -19.80 0.37
N SER A 434 -7.41 -19.01 0.43
CA SER A 434 -6.28 -19.21 1.34
C SER A 434 -6.53 -18.74 2.79
N GLY A 435 -7.73 -18.23 3.10
CA GLY A 435 -8.11 -17.71 4.41
C GLY A 435 -7.70 -16.25 4.67
N ARG A 436 -7.30 -15.47 3.65
CA ARG A 436 -6.84 -14.08 3.84
C ARG A 436 -7.97 -13.07 3.68
N ALA A 437 -8.28 -12.30 4.73
CA ALA A 437 -9.30 -11.25 4.68
C ALA A 437 -8.79 -9.93 4.11
N TRP A 438 -9.55 -9.37 3.20
CA TRP A 438 -9.35 -8.11 2.52
C TRP A 438 -10.50 -7.18 2.89
N LEU A 439 -10.19 -6.13 3.64
CA LEU A 439 -11.11 -5.01 3.77
C LEU A 439 -11.13 -4.27 2.42
N LEU A 440 -12.20 -4.45 1.65
CA LEU A 440 -12.55 -3.68 0.46
C LEU A 440 -13.16 -2.34 0.89
#